data_AF-A0A4U2CSS1-F1
#
_entry.id   AF-A0A4U2CSS1-F1
#
_cell.length_a   1.000
_cell.length_b   1.000
_cell.length_c   1.000
_cell.angle_alpha   90.00
_cell.angle_beta   90.00
_cell.angle_gamma   90.00
#
_symmetry.space_group_name_H-M   'P 1'
#
loop_
_entity.id
_entity.type
_entity.pdbx_description
1 polymer ?
#
loop_
_entity_poly.entity_id
_entity_poly.type
_entity_poly.pdbx_seq_one_letter_code
_entity_poly.pdbx_strand_id
1 'polypeptide(L)'
;MTKFTYVVDPKASPEEQLEQFKQAQQEADAHNKRIEAVEKQISTVFKLESPEEIKIAVDLLLPFITKNVAQADTKLLSRLSVRIDTDESPKKSESSSPKSKKYRILSIEHLEAKAPNLYKYLVDVEGFKPLEADPTFLVVAKKRMKNPANDASEKDGLGRAAAALEQFVQGEKVLEANSTIDPTKLPKTDFEMP
;
A
#
# COMPACT_ATOMS: atom_id res chain seq x y z
N MET A 1 -7.30 20.43 -7.09
CA MET A 1 -7.44 21.78 -7.68
C MET A 1 -6.99 21.71 -9.13
N THR A 2 -7.94 21.56 -10.05
CA THR A 2 -7.70 21.64 -11.50
C THR A 2 -7.53 23.12 -11.85
N LYS A 3 -6.38 23.51 -12.39
CA LYS A 3 -6.15 24.90 -12.82
C LYS A 3 -6.81 25.09 -14.19
N PHE A 4 -7.85 25.90 -14.26
CA PHE A 4 -8.37 26.41 -15.53
C PHE A 4 -7.34 27.41 -16.08
N THR A 5 -6.63 27.02 -17.13
CA THR A 5 -5.77 27.92 -17.90
C THR A 5 -6.63 28.59 -18.97
N TYR A 6 -6.83 29.89 -18.83
CA TYR A 6 -7.44 30.76 -19.81
C TYR A 6 -6.50 30.97 -21.00
N VAL A 7 -7.01 30.80 -22.22
CA VAL A 7 -6.36 31.24 -23.45
C VAL A 7 -7.20 32.39 -23.98
N VAL A 8 -6.72 33.62 -23.80
CA VAL A 8 -7.38 34.82 -24.33
C VAL A 8 -6.84 35.06 -25.74
N ASP A 9 -7.73 35.15 -26.73
CA ASP A 9 -7.33 35.49 -28.09
C ASP A 9 -6.80 36.94 -28.13
N PRO A 10 -5.54 37.17 -28.54
CA PRO A 10 -4.89 38.49 -28.44
C PRO A 10 -5.43 39.53 -29.44
N LYS A 11 -6.49 39.22 -30.19
CA LYS A 11 -7.10 40.09 -31.22
C LYS A 11 -8.53 40.58 -30.89
N ALA A 12 -9.12 40.15 -29.77
CA ALA A 12 -10.49 40.56 -29.39
C ALA A 12 -10.53 41.98 -28.80
N SER A 13 -11.65 42.68 -29.01
CA SER A 13 -11.88 44.03 -28.46
C SER A 13 -11.88 44.02 -26.92
N PRO A 14 -11.45 45.09 -26.21
CA PRO A 14 -11.45 45.13 -24.75
C PRO A 14 -12.80 44.80 -24.09
N GLU A 15 -13.91 45.08 -24.78
CA GLU A 15 -15.26 44.75 -24.32
C GLU A 15 -15.55 43.24 -24.41
N GLU A 16 -15.12 42.59 -25.50
CA GLU A 16 -15.28 41.14 -25.71
C GLU A 16 -14.40 40.32 -24.76
N GLN A 17 -13.20 40.82 -24.43
CA GLN A 17 -12.33 40.20 -23.43
C GLN A 17 -12.93 40.28 -22.01
N LEU A 18 -13.60 41.39 -21.69
CA LEU A 18 -14.27 41.57 -20.40
C LEU A 18 -15.50 40.65 -20.27
N GLU A 19 -16.26 40.48 -21.34
CA GLU A 19 -17.40 39.55 -21.38
C GLU A 19 -16.95 38.09 -21.30
N GLN A 20 -15.90 37.69 -22.02
CA GLN A 20 -15.32 36.34 -21.91
C GLN A 20 -14.75 36.07 -20.52
N PHE A 21 -14.17 37.08 -19.85
CA PHE A 21 -13.71 36.96 -18.47
C PHE A 21 -14.87 36.77 -17.49
N LYS A 22 -15.93 37.59 -17.63
CA LYS A 22 -17.15 37.47 -16.81
C LYS A 22 -17.85 36.12 -17.02
N GLN A 23 -17.94 35.64 -18.26
CA GLN A 23 -18.56 34.37 -18.57
C GLN A 23 -17.81 33.20 -17.93
N ALA A 24 -16.49 33.07 -18.13
CA ALA A 24 -15.82 31.93 -17.51
C ALA A 24 -15.55 32.10 -15.99
N GLN A 25 -15.64 33.32 -15.45
CA GLN A 25 -15.77 33.49 -13.99
C GLN A 25 -17.12 32.96 -13.48
N GLN A 26 -18.23 33.24 -14.17
CA GLN A 26 -19.54 32.67 -13.83
C GLN A 26 -19.58 31.15 -14.01
N GLU A 27 -18.94 30.61 -15.05
CA GLU A 27 -18.83 29.16 -15.24
C GLU A 27 -17.97 28.51 -14.17
N ALA A 28 -16.87 29.14 -13.75
CA ALA A 28 -16.04 28.68 -12.65
C ALA A 28 -16.83 28.69 -11.33
N ASP A 29 -17.58 29.75 -11.03
CA ASP A 29 -18.41 29.85 -9.83
C ASP A 29 -19.56 28.84 -9.84
N ALA A 30 -20.21 28.63 -10.99
CA ALA A 30 -21.25 27.61 -11.16
C ALA A 30 -20.69 26.19 -11.01
N HIS A 31 -19.48 25.93 -11.53
CA HIS A 31 -18.78 24.67 -11.38
C HIS A 31 -18.39 24.41 -9.91
N ASN A 32 -17.89 25.41 -9.20
CA ASN A 32 -17.55 25.31 -7.78
C ASN A 32 -18.78 25.03 -6.91
N LYS A 33 -19.90 25.72 -7.15
CA LYS A 33 -21.17 25.43 -6.44
C LYS A 33 -21.67 24.01 -6.69
N ARG A 34 -21.49 23.49 -7.90
CA ARG A 34 -21.82 22.08 -8.22
C ARG A 34 -20.93 21.11 -7.46
N ILE A 35 -19.62 21.40 -7.35
CA ILE A 35 -18.69 20.58 -6.56
C ILE A 35 -19.13 20.56 -5.09
N GLU A 36 -19.41 21.71 -4.48
CA GLU A 36 -19.83 21.78 -3.08
C GLU A 36 -21.14 21.02 -2.81
N ALA A 37 -22.09 21.08 -3.76
CA ALA A 37 -23.34 20.32 -3.66
C ALA A 37 -23.09 18.80 -3.72
N VAL A 38 -22.20 18.37 -4.61
CA VAL A 38 -21.79 16.96 -4.73
C VAL A 38 -21.05 16.49 -3.49
N GLU A 39 -20.14 17.30 -2.94
CA GLU A 39 -19.42 16.97 -1.69
C GLU A 39 -20.38 16.82 -0.51
N LYS A 40 -21.37 17.71 -0.40
CA LYS A 40 -22.44 17.58 0.61
C LYS A 40 -23.21 16.28 0.45
N GLN A 41 -23.66 15.95 -0.77
CA GLN A 41 -24.41 14.72 -1.02
C GLN A 41 -23.59 13.46 -0.73
N ILE A 42 -22.32 13.42 -1.15
CA ILE A 42 -21.41 12.31 -0.85
C ILE A 42 -21.25 12.16 0.67
N SER A 43 -21.09 13.27 1.40
CA SER A 43 -20.95 13.23 2.86
C SER A 43 -22.18 12.66 3.58
N THR A 44 -23.38 12.84 3.00
CA THR A 44 -24.62 12.26 3.53
C THR A 44 -24.67 10.76 3.29
N VAL A 45 -24.24 10.29 2.12
CA VAL A 45 -24.18 8.85 1.81
C VAL A 45 -23.25 8.10 2.77
N PHE A 46 -22.12 8.72 3.16
CA PHE A 46 -21.19 8.12 4.13
C PHE A 46 -21.69 8.12 5.59
N LYS A 47 -22.80 8.80 5.88
CA LYS A 47 -23.42 8.86 7.21
C LYS A 47 -24.67 7.98 7.32
N LEU A 48 -25.01 7.23 6.27
CA LEU A 48 -26.12 6.29 6.30
C LEU A 48 -25.76 5.11 7.23
N GLU A 49 -26.61 4.82 8.21
CA GLU A 49 -26.42 3.74 9.18
C GLU A 49 -27.33 2.54 8.90
N SER A 50 -28.38 2.74 8.10
CA SER A 50 -29.34 1.67 7.75
C SER A 50 -28.78 0.78 6.63
N PRO A 51 -28.74 -0.56 6.82
CA PRO A 51 -28.26 -1.51 5.81
C PRO A 51 -29.02 -1.44 4.48
N GLU A 52 -30.32 -1.14 4.54
CA GLU A 52 -31.17 -1.04 3.34
C GLU A 52 -30.87 0.23 2.54
N GLU A 53 -30.68 1.36 3.22
CA GLU A 53 -30.32 2.64 2.60
C GLU A 53 -28.92 2.58 1.97
N ILE A 54 -27.97 1.91 2.64
CA ILE A 54 -26.63 1.65 2.12
C ILE A 54 -26.73 0.82 0.84
N LYS A 55 -27.52 -0.25 0.85
CA LYS A 55 -27.69 -1.12 -0.33
C LYS A 55 -28.27 -0.35 -1.52
N ILE A 56 -29.30 0.47 -1.29
CA ILE A 56 -29.90 1.32 -2.33
C ILE A 56 -28.88 2.34 -2.87
N ALA A 57 -28.12 2.98 -1.99
CA ALA A 57 -27.08 3.93 -2.40
C ALA A 57 -25.98 3.24 -3.25
N VAL A 58 -25.57 2.04 -2.86
CA VAL A 58 -24.57 1.23 -3.59
C VAL A 58 -25.11 0.81 -4.96
N ASP A 59 -26.34 0.32 -5.04
CA ASP A 59 -26.98 -0.10 -6.29
C ASP A 59 -27.16 1.06 -7.28
N LEU A 60 -27.34 2.29 -6.79
CA LEU A 60 -27.41 3.50 -7.61
C LEU A 60 -26.04 4.02 -8.04
N LEU A 61 -25.02 3.94 -7.18
CA LEU A 61 -23.69 4.48 -7.45
C LEU A 61 -22.82 3.54 -8.29
N LEU A 62 -22.96 2.22 -8.15
CA LEU A 62 -22.18 1.22 -8.89
C LEU A 62 -22.29 1.37 -10.42
N PRO A 63 -23.49 1.50 -11.03
CA PRO A 63 -23.65 1.72 -12.47
C PRO A 63 -23.00 3.02 -12.95
N PHE A 64 -23.03 4.07 -12.11
CA PHE A 64 -22.41 5.35 -12.44
C PHE A 64 -20.88 5.25 -12.43
N ILE A 65 -20.32 4.64 -11.38
CA ILE A 65 -18.87 4.43 -11.25
C ILE A 65 -18.37 3.55 -12.40
N THR A 66 -19.00 2.41 -12.65
CA THR A 66 -18.58 1.47 -13.71
C THR A 66 -18.58 2.09 -15.11
N LYS A 67 -19.56 2.94 -15.43
CA LYS A 67 -19.63 3.63 -16.73
C LYS A 67 -18.55 4.71 -16.90
N ASN A 68 -18.15 5.39 -15.83
CA ASN A 68 -17.27 6.56 -15.90
C ASN A 68 -15.83 6.26 -15.46
N VAL A 69 -15.57 5.10 -14.86
CA VAL A 69 -14.24 4.63 -14.43
C VAL A 69 -13.25 4.59 -15.60
N ALA A 70 -13.69 4.17 -16.80
CA ALA A 70 -12.80 4.12 -17.97
C ALA A 70 -12.25 5.50 -18.40
N GLN A 71 -12.90 6.59 -17.99
CA GLN A 71 -12.48 7.97 -18.28
C GLN A 71 -11.67 8.60 -17.15
N ALA A 72 -11.55 7.92 -16.01
CA ALA A 72 -10.80 8.42 -14.87
C ALA A 72 -9.29 8.27 -15.10
N ASP A 73 -8.51 9.22 -14.58
CA ASP A 73 -7.05 9.15 -14.61
C ASP A 73 -6.57 7.84 -13.97
N THR A 74 -5.63 7.15 -14.64
CA THR A 74 -4.94 5.94 -14.15
C THR A 74 -4.46 6.03 -12.69
N LYS A 75 -4.07 7.22 -12.22
CA LYS A 75 -3.70 7.45 -10.81
C LYS A 75 -4.89 7.40 -9.83
N LEU A 76 -6.09 7.79 -10.27
CA LEU A 76 -7.31 7.72 -9.48
C LEU A 76 -7.90 6.31 -9.50
N LEU A 77 -7.80 5.62 -10.65
CA LEU A 77 -8.18 4.21 -10.79
C LEU A 77 -7.38 3.29 -9.86
N SER A 78 -6.07 3.50 -9.77
CA SER A 78 -5.23 2.73 -8.85
C SER A 78 -5.56 2.96 -7.37
N ARG A 79 -6.16 4.12 -7.01
CA ARG A 79 -6.65 4.39 -5.65
C ARG A 79 -7.98 3.72 -5.35
N LEU A 80 -8.84 3.54 -6.35
CA LEU A 80 -10.10 2.81 -6.22
C LEU A 80 -9.88 1.29 -6.08
N SER A 81 -8.89 0.73 -6.79
CA SER A 81 -8.59 -0.71 -6.75
C SER A 81 -7.94 -1.19 -5.45
N VAL A 82 -7.44 -0.29 -4.59
CA VAL A 82 -6.70 -0.66 -3.36
C VAL A 82 -7.64 -0.98 -2.18
N ARG A 83 -8.95 -0.73 -2.30
CA ARG A 83 -9.93 -0.99 -1.21
C ARG A 83 -10.93 -2.10 -1.49
N ILE A 84 -10.93 -2.70 -2.68
CA ILE A 84 -11.70 -3.91 -2.99
C ILE A 84 -10.75 -5.12 -2.88
N ASP A 85 -10.13 -5.30 -1.72
CA ASP A 85 -9.54 -6.57 -1.33
C ASP A 85 -10.54 -7.28 -0.41
N THR A 86 -11.72 -7.57 -0.95
CA THR A 86 -12.68 -8.54 -0.40
C THR A 86 -12.63 -9.79 -1.27
N ASP A 87 -11.87 -10.77 -0.79
CA ASP A 87 -11.89 -12.22 -1.00
C ASP A 87 -12.02 -12.90 -2.39
N GLU A 88 -12.17 -12.20 -3.51
CA GLU A 88 -12.03 -12.84 -4.84
C GLU A 88 -11.39 -11.89 -5.86
N SER A 89 -10.06 -11.78 -5.81
CA SER A 89 -9.30 -11.22 -6.92
C SER A 89 -8.93 -12.35 -7.91
N PRO A 90 -9.30 -12.25 -9.21
CA PRO A 90 -8.71 -13.11 -10.22
C PRO A 90 -7.22 -12.74 -10.30
N LYS A 91 -6.36 -13.75 -10.11
CA LYS A 91 -4.90 -13.63 -10.18
C LYS A 91 -4.52 -12.81 -11.41
N LYS A 92 -4.00 -11.60 -11.19
CA LYS A 92 -3.16 -10.92 -12.19
C LYS A 92 -2.16 -11.94 -12.68
N SER A 93 -2.07 -12.13 -13.99
CA SER A 93 -1.00 -12.88 -14.63
C SER A 93 0.33 -12.21 -14.27
N GLU A 94 0.91 -12.66 -13.15
CA GLU A 94 2.30 -12.39 -12.83
C GLU A 94 3.11 -12.92 -14.00
N SER A 95 3.88 -12.03 -14.64
CA SER A 95 5.01 -12.41 -15.48
C SER A 95 5.76 -13.55 -14.78
N SER A 96 5.74 -14.73 -15.41
CA SER A 96 6.13 -16.03 -14.89
C SER A 96 7.65 -16.19 -14.80
N SER A 97 8.30 -15.27 -14.09
CA SER A 97 9.67 -15.45 -13.62
C SER A 97 9.59 -15.95 -12.18
N PRO A 98 10.06 -17.16 -11.85
CA PRO A 98 10.10 -17.62 -10.47
C PRO A 98 10.87 -16.60 -9.61
N LYS A 99 10.17 -15.84 -8.76
CA LYS A 99 10.79 -14.87 -7.85
C LYS A 99 11.60 -15.62 -6.81
N SER A 100 12.93 -15.52 -6.88
CA SER A 100 13.85 -16.07 -5.89
C SER A 100 13.46 -15.63 -4.47
N LYS A 101 13.52 -16.57 -3.51
CA LYS A 101 13.23 -16.29 -2.10
C LYS A 101 14.53 -15.92 -1.39
N LYS A 102 14.54 -14.78 -0.69
CA LYS A 102 15.70 -14.33 0.09
C LYS A 102 15.47 -14.64 1.58
N TYR A 103 16.47 -15.22 2.21
CA TYR A 103 16.49 -15.58 3.62
C TYR A 103 17.66 -14.88 4.31
N ARG A 104 17.49 -14.59 5.59
CA ARG A 104 18.46 -13.88 6.44
C ARG A 104 18.67 -14.66 7.71
N ILE A 105 19.89 -14.62 8.23
CA ILE A 105 20.18 -15.11 9.57
C ILE A 105 20.39 -13.94 10.51
N LEU A 106 19.71 -13.97 11.65
CA LEU A 106 19.80 -12.98 12.71
C LEU A 106 20.37 -13.65 13.96
N SER A 107 21.28 -13.00 14.67
CA SER A 107 21.72 -13.50 15.98
C SER A 107 20.59 -13.34 16.99
N ILE A 108 20.20 -14.45 17.62
CA ILE A 108 19.12 -14.47 18.62
C ILE A 108 19.53 -13.65 19.84
N GLU A 109 20.75 -13.83 20.36
CA GLU A 109 21.25 -13.10 21.53
C GLU A 109 21.18 -11.58 21.34
N HIS A 110 21.62 -11.08 20.17
CA HIS A 110 21.55 -9.65 19.88
C HIS A 110 20.12 -9.14 19.70
N LEU A 111 19.25 -9.96 19.13
CA LEU A 111 17.86 -9.61 18.87
C LEU A 111 17.03 -9.61 20.16
N GLU A 112 17.21 -10.59 21.04
CA GLU A 112 16.57 -10.63 22.36
C GLU A 112 17.05 -9.47 23.25
N ALA A 113 18.33 -9.12 23.19
CA ALA A 113 18.90 -8.05 24.02
C ALA A 113 18.43 -6.65 23.60
N LYS A 114 18.25 -6.39 22.30
CA LYS A 114 17.93 -5.05 21.78
C LYS A 114 16.49 -4.89 21.28
N ALA A 115 15.84 -5.98 20.88
CA ALA A 115 14.52 -5.98 20.26
C ALA A 115 13.64 -7.15 20.77
N PRO A 116 13.40 -7.26 22.09
CA PRO A 116 12.70 -8.41 22.67
C PRO A 116 11.26 -8.57 22.18
N ASN A 117 10.53 -7.46 21.96
CA ASN A 117 9.15 -7.55 21.45
C ASN A 117 9.12 -7.99 19.99
N LEU A 118 10.05 -7.49 19.17
CA LEU A 118 10.20 -7.88 17.78
C LEU A 118 10.61 -9.35 17.65
N TYR A 119 11.54 -9.83 18.47
CA TYR A 119 11.91 -11.24 18.51
C TYR A 119 10.71 -12.13 18.84
N LYS A 120 9.97 -11.80 19.89
CA LYS A 120 8.77 -12.54 20.28
C LYS A 120 7.74 -12.61 19.16
N TYR A 121 7.52 -11.50 18.46
CA TYR A 121 6.63 -11.46 17.30
C TYR A 121 7.11 -12.40 16.17
N LEU A 122 8.40 -12.40 15.86
CA LEU A 122 8.96 -13.21 14.80
C LEU A 122 8.79 -14.71 15.05
N VAL A 123 8.98 -15.15 16.29
CA VAL A 123 8.86 -16.56 16.68
C VAL A 123 7.40 -16.97 16.86
N ASP A 124 6.65 -16.23 17.68
CA ASP A 124 5.30 -16.64 18.09
C ASP A 124 4.23 -16.40 17.01
N VAL A 125 4.37 -15.32 16.23
CA VAL A 125 3.33 -14.89 15.26
C VAL A 125 3.72 -15.26 13.83
N GLU A 126 4.96 -14.97 13.43
CA GLU A 126 5.44 -15.28 12.07
C GLU A 126 6.00 -16.70 11.93
N GLY A 127 6.23 -17.40 13.05
CA GLY A 127 6.63 -18.81 13.06
C GLY A 127 8.06 -19.06 12.57
N PHE A 128 8.94 -18.06 12.64
CA PHE A 128 10.34 -18.23 12.25
C PHE A 128 11.07 -19.16 13.22
N LYS A 129 11.98 -19.97 12.66
CA LYS A 129 12.69 -21.01 13.41
C LYS A 129 14.20 -20.76 13.43
N PRO A 130 14.88 -21.20 14.51
CA PRO A 130 16.33 -21.23 14.54
C PRO A 130 16.92 -22.16 13.46
N LEU A 131 18.19 -21.94 13.15
CA LEU A 131 19.02 -22.86 12.37
C LEU A 131 19.20 -24.19 13.12
N GLU A 132 19.06 -25.32 12.42
CA GLU A 132 19.28 -26.65 13.02
C GLU A 132 20.77 -26.88 13.33
N ALA A 133 21.66 -26.41 12.45
CA ALA A 133 23.10 -26.56 12.63
C ALA A 133 23.68 -25.63 13.72
N ASP A 134 23.03 -24.48 13.97
CA ASP A 134 23.43 -23.50 14.97
C ASP A 134 22.19 -22.76 15.53
N PRO A 135 21.62 -23.26 16.64
CA PRO A 135 20.39 -22.71 17.22
C PRO A 135 20.51 -21.27 17.75
N THR A 136 21.70 -20.67 17.73
CA THR A 136 21.90 -19.27 18.14
C THR A 136 21.48 -18.26 17.07
N PHE A 137 21.15 -18.74 15.87
CA PHE A 137 20.72 -17.92 14.74
C PHE A 137 19.28 -18.21 14.32
N LEU A 138 18.49 -17.15 14.13
CA LEU A 138 17.12 -17.21 13.63
C LEU A 138 17.09 -17.02 12.11
N VAL A 139 16.40 -17.91 11.39
CA VAL A 139 16.20 -17.78 9.95
C VAL A 139 14.94 -17.00 9.66
N VAL A 140 15.08 -15.85 8.99
CA VAL A 140 13.99 -14.95 8.64
C VAL A 140 13.90 -14.80 7.12
N ALA A 141 12.73 -15.07 6.56
CA ALA A 141 12.47 -14.79 5.16
C ALA A 141 12.36 -13.27 4.95
N LYS A 142 13.11 -12.71 3.98
CA LYS A 142 13.02 -11.31 3.59
C LYS A 142 11.70 -11.09 2.85
N LYS A 143 10.67 -10.77 3.63
CA LYS A 143 9.32 -10.44 3.15
C LYS A 143 8.90 -9.07 3.67
N ARG A 144 7.85 -8.52 3.07
CA ARG A 144 7.22 -7.31 3.60
C ARG A 144 6.60 -7.65 4.95
N MET A 145 7.08 -6.98 5.99
CA MET A 145 6.57 -7.16 7.35
C MET A 145 5.20 -6.51 7.49
N LYS A 146 4.27 -7.18 8.17
CA LYS A 146 2.92 -6.67 8.45
C LYS A 146 2.97 -5.56 9.51
N ASN A 147 1.92 -4.75 9.60
CA ASN A 147 1.83 -3.66 10.60
C ASN A 147 2.15 -4.11 12.04
N PRO A 148 1.69 -5.28 12.53
CA PRO A 148 1.99 -5.71 13.90
C PRO A 148 3.48 -5.90 14.18
N ALA A 149 4.30 -6.20 13.17
CA ALA A 149 5.75 -6.26 13.32
C ALA A 149 6.34 -4.85 13.57
N ASN A 150 5.82 -3.83 12.88
CA ASN A 150 6.23 -2.45 13.10
C ASN A 150 5.82 -1.99 14.50
N ASP A 151 4.61 -2.33 14.96
CA ASP A 151 4.16 -2.00 16.31
C ASP A 151 5.07 -2.65 17.38
N ALA A 152 5.51 -3.89 17.16
CA ALA A 152 6.45 -4.58 18.04
C ALA A 152 7.85 -3.91 18.03
N SER A 153 8.36 -3.56 16.85
CA SER A 153 9.63 -2.85 16.69
C SER A 153 9.61 -1.42 17.26
N GLU A 154 8.47 -0.74 17.20
CA GLU A 154 8.27 0.59 17.80
C GLU A 154 8.25 0.51 19.33
N LYS A 155 7.68 -0.55 19.91
CA LYS A 155 7.77 -0.81 21.37
C LYS A 155 9.21 -1.01 21.84
N ASP A 156 10.07 -1.55 20.98
CA ASP A 156 11.51 -1.69 21.23
C ASP A 156 12.30 -0.40 20.92
N GLY A 157 11.65 0.66 20.44
CA GLY A 157 12.28 1.94 20.12
C GLY A 157 13.08 1.95 18.80
N LEU A 158 12.90 0.95 17.93
CA LEU A 158 13.70 0.77 16.71
C LEU A 158 13.00 1.30 15.44
N GLY A 159 11.78 1.80 15.58
CA GLY A 159 10.97 2.31 14.47
C GLY A 159 10.46 1.17 13.58
N ARG A 160 10.58 1.30 12.25
CA ARG A 160 10.07 0.30 11.30
C ARG A 160 10.82 -1.03 11.41
N ALA A 161 10.09 -2.13 11.56
CA ALA A 161 10.66 -3.47 11.74
C ALA A 161 11.62 -3.89 10.63
N ALA A 162 11.30 -3.58 9.37
CA ALA A 162 12.18 -3.91 8.26
C ALA A 162 13.56 -3.26 8.39
N ALA A 163 13.62 -1.99 8.80
CA ALA A 163 14.87 -1.27 8.99
C ALA A 163 15.59 -1.71 10.28
N ALA A 164 14.85 -2.02 11.33
CA ALA A 164 15.39 -2.58 12.56
C ALA A 164 16.10 -3.91 12.28
N LEU A 165 15.47 -4.81 11.52
CA LEU A 165 16.02 -6.14 11.22
C LEU A 165 17.33 -6.08 10.42
N GLU A 166 17.51 -5.10 9.53
CA GLU A 166 18.79 -4.91 8.81
C GLU A 166 19.98 -4.77 9.78
N GLN A 167 19.79 -4.20 10.97
CA GLN A 167 20.85 -3.99 11.95
C GLN A 167 21.33 -5.30 12.61
N PHE A 168 20.55 -6.37 12.50
CA PHE A 168 20.81 -7.66 13.14
C PHE A 168 21.18 -8.76 12.14
N VAL A 169 21.23 -8.45 10.83
CA VAL A 169 21.57 -9.42 9.79
C VAL A 169 23.05 -9.78 9.88
N GLN A 170 23.32 -11.09 10.00
CA GLN A 170 24.68 -11.63 9.91
C GLN A 170 24.97 -12.28 8.56
N GLY A 171 23.95 -12.62 7.79
CA GLY A 171 24.10 -13.23 6.48
C GLY A 171 22.79 -13.30 5.69
N GLU A 172 22.89 -13.33 4.37
CA GLU A 172 21.78 -13.54 3.43
C GLU A 172 22.01 -14.77 2.55
N LYS A 173 20.93 -15.49 2.24
CA LYS A 173 20.90 -16.52 1.21
C LYS A 173 19.78 -16.27 0.24
N VAL A 174 20.05 -16.43 -1.04
CA VAL A 174 19.03 -16.46 -2.08
C VAL A 174 18.79 -17.92 -2.48
N LEU A 175 17.56 -18.38 -2.33
CA LEU A 175 17.12 -19.66 -2.87
C LEU A 175 16.25 -19.43 -4.11
N GLU A 176 16.37 -20.33 -5.08
CA GLU A 176 15.48 -20.34 -6.24
C GLU A 176 14.02 -20.55 -5.82
N ALA A 177 13.06 -19.99 -6.57
CA ALA A 177 11.66 -19.97 -6.13
C ALA A 177 11.04 -21.37 -5.95
N ASN A 178 11.53 -22.34 -6.74
CA ASN A 178 11.09 -23.74 -6.75
C ASN A 178 11.98 -24.66 -5.90
N SER A 179 12.91 -24.11 -5.14
CA SER A 179 13.74 -24.90 -4.24
C SER A 179 12.88 -25.55 -3.15
N THR A 180 13.02 -26.87 -3.00
CA THR A 180 12.46 -27.65 -1.88
C THR A 180 13.37 -27.67 -0.66
N ILE A 181 14.49 -26.93 -0.71
CA ILE A 181 15.46 -26.86 0.37
C ILE A 181 14.87 -26.07 1.53
N ASP A 182 14.88 -26.67 2.72
CA ASP A 182 14.50 -26.01 3.95
C ASP A 182 15.64 -25.09 4.42
N PRO A 183 15.45 -23.76 4.47
CA PRO A 183 16.51 -22.82 4.82
C PRO A 183 17.00 -22.98 6.27
N THR A 184 16.24 -23.61 7.17
CA THR A 184 16.69 -23.88 8.55
C THR A 184 17.70 -25.01 8.63
N LYS A 185 17.82 -25.83 7.58
CA LYS A 185 18.75 -26.97 7.49
C LYS A 185 20.06 -26.65 6.80
N LEU A 186 20.18 -25.45 6.24
CA LEU A 186 21.39 -24.99 5.59
C LEU A 186 22.48 -24.73 6.64
N PRO A 187 23.76 -25.01 6.34
CA PRO A 187 24.84 -24.60 7.22
C PRO A 187 24.96 -23.06 7.22
N LYS A 188 25.40 -22.49 8.34
CA LYS A 188 25.62 -21.04 8.48
C LYS A 188 26.52 -20.47 7.36
N THR A 189 27.50 -21.24 6.91
CA THR A 189 28.43 -20.87 5.83
C THR A 189 27.77 -20.59 4.49
N ASP A 190 26.56 -21.11 4.27
CA ASP A 190 25.84 -20.87 3.03
C ASP A 190 25.26 -19.46 2.96
N PHE A 191 25.10 -18.78 4.11
CA PHE A 191 24.63 -17.40 4.21
C PHE A 191 25.81 -16.45 4.07
N GLU A 192 25.82 -15.68 2.99
CA GLU A 192 26.88 -14.72 2.69
C GLU A 192 26.68 -13.44 3.53
N MET A 193 27.77 -12.85 4.04
CA MET A 193 27.64 -11.59 4.78
C MET A 193 27.04 -10.49 3.88
N PRO A 194 26.06 -9.72 4.39
CA PRO A 194 25.38 -8.66 3.64
C PRO A 194 26.31 -7.51 3.24
#